data_AF-A0A352RKZ3-F1
#
_entry.id   AF-A0A352RKZ3-F1
#
_cell.length_a   1.000
_cell.length_b   1.000
_cell.length_c   1.000
_cell.angle_alpha   90.00
_cell.angle_beta   90.00
_cell.angle_gamma   90.00
#
_symmetry.space_group_name_H-M   'P 1'
#
loop_
_entity.id
_entity.type
_entity.pdbx_description
1 polymer ?
#
loop_
_entity_poly.entity_id
_entity_poly.type
_entity_poly.pdbx_seq_one_letter_code
_entity_poly.pdbx_strand_id
1 'polypeptide(L)' 'MTDADYLYCLAHEMLDREEAMERLCPECRTRAEEARCSICGAKLGEAAGGGNASFDMARFIRMKEGRKP' A
#
# COMPACT_ATOMS: atom_id res chain seq x y z
N MET A 1 -6.74 -2.27 26.18
CA MET A 1 -5.92 -2.32 24.96
C MET A 1 -4.71 -1.46 25.19
N THR A 2 -3.54 -2.08 25.19
CA THR A 2 -2.22 -1.44 25.26
C THR A 2 -1.67 -1.26 23.85
N ASP A 3 -0.61 -0.47 23.68
CA ASP A 3 0.09 -0.35 22.40
C ASP A 3 0.58 -1.72 21.88
N ALA A 4 0.95 -2.62 22.79
CA ALA A 4 1.32 -3.99 22.44
C ALA A 4 0.13 -4.79 21.86
N ASP A 5 -1.08 -4.59 22.37
CA ASP A 5 -2.29 -5.25 21.85
C ASP A 5 -2.58 -4.78 20.42
N TYR A 6 -2.41 -3.47 20.14
CA TYR A 6 -2.59 -2.93 18.79
C TYR A 6 -1.56 -3.49 17.80
N LEU A 7 -0.28 -3.56 18.22
CA LEU A 7 0.78 -4.15 17.40
C LEU A 7 0.53 -5.63 17.12
N TYR A 8 0.08 -6.36 18.14
CA TYR A 8 -0.28 -7.77 18.00
C TYR A 8 -1.40 -7.96 16.98
N CYS A 9 -2.50 -7.19 17.09
CA CYS A 9 -3.60 -7.26 16.15
C CYS A 9 -3.16 -6.92 14.71
N LEU A 10 -2.39 -5.86 14.52
CA LEU A 10 -1.89 -5.48 13.19
C LEU A 10 -0.99 -6.56 12.59
N ALA A 11 -0.08 -7.12 13.38
CA ALA A 11 0.80 -8.19 12.92
C ALA A 11 -0.01 -9.43 12.50
N HIS A 12 -1.02 -9.79 13.28
CA HIS A 12 -1.89 -10.92 12.96
C HIS A 12 -2.76 -10.66 11.72
N GLU A 13 -3.28 -9.45 11.53
CA GLU A 13 -4.03 -9.09 10.31
C GLU A 13 -3.17 -9.25 9.05
N MET A 14 -1.88 -8.90 9.11
CA MET A 14 -0.94 -9.11 8.00
C MET A 14 -0.73 -10.59 7.70
N LEU A 15 -0.52 -11.41 8.74
CA LEU A 15 -0.34 -12.86 8.60
C LEU A 15 -1.60 -13.55 8.06
N ASP A 16 -2.78 -13.18 8.56
CA ASP A 16 -4.06 -13.73 8.10
C ASP A 16 -4.28 -13.40 6.61
N ARG A 17 -3.87 -12.21 6.18
CA ARG A 17 -3.93 -11.82 4.76
C ARG A 17 -2.98 -12.66 3.90
N GLU A 18 -1.77 -12.92 4.36
CA GLU A 18 -0.81 -13.79 3.67
C GLU A 18 -1.39 -15.21 3.51
N GLU A 19 -1.91 -15.79 4.59
CA GLU A 19 -2.53 -17.11 4.57
C GLU A 19 -3.74 -17.16 3.62
N ALA A 20 -4.57 -16.11 3.61
CA ALA A 20 -5.71 -16.01 2.69
C ALA A 20 -5.25 -15.99 1.22
N MET A 21 -4.15 -15.31 0.89
CA MET A 21 -3.59 -15.27 -0.46
C MET A 21 -3.00 -16.62 -0.89
N GLU A 22 -2.38 -17.35 0.03
CA GLU A 22 -1.83 -18.69 -0.22
C GLU A 22 -2.92 -19.71 -0.57
N ARG A 23 -4.10 -19.58 0.04
CA ARG A 23 -5.27 -20.45 -0.23
C ARG A 23 -5.91 -20.20 -1.60
N LEU A 24 -5.64 -19.08 -2.26
CA LEU A 24 -6.17 -18.80 -3.60
C LEU A 24 -5.50 -19.67 -4.66
N CYS A 25 -6.28 -20.09 -5.67
CA CYS A 25 -5.71 -20.65 -6.88
C CYS A 25 -4.88 -19.60 -7.65
N PRO A 26 -3.97 -20.01 -8.55
CA PRO A 26 -3.06 -19.09 -9.24
C PRO A 26 -3.75 -17.90 -9.92
N GLU A 27 -4.86 -18.15 -10.64
CA GLU A 27 -5.62 -17.11 -11.34
C GLU A 27 -6.23 -16.09 -10.37
N CYS A 28 -6.86 -16.56 -9.29
CA CYS A 28 -7.44 -15.69 -8.28
C CYS A 28 -6.37 -14.88 -7.55
N ARG A 29 -5.19 -15.45 -7.32
CA ARG A 29 -4.06 -14.75 -6.71
C ARG A 29 -3.57 -13.61 -7.60
N THR A 30 -3.33 -13.87 -8.89
CA THR A 30 -2.93 -12.83 -9.85
C THR A 30 -3.94 -11.69 -9.88
N ARG A 31 -5.24 -11.99 -9.90
CA ARG A 31 -6.30 -10.95 -9.87
C ARG A 31 -6.32 -10.14 -8.58
N ALA A 32 -5.98 -10.73 -7.43
CA ALA A 32 -5.93 -10.05 -6.14
C ALA A 32 -4.69 -9.13 -5.99
N GLU A 33 -3.61 -9.45 -6.70
CA GLU A 33 -2.39 -8.63 -6.76
C GLU A 33 -2.51 -7.46 -7.76
N GLU A 34 -3.50 -7.48 -8.66
CA GLU A 34 -3.74 -6.37 -9.60
C GLU A 34 -4.06 -5.07 -8.87
N ALA A 35 -3.29 -4.02 -9.15
CA ALA A 35 -3.59 -2.67 -8.68
C ALA A 35 -4.95 -2.21 -9.24
N ARG A 36 -5.88 -1.87 -8.35
CA ARG A 36 -7.24 -1.43 -8.69
C ARG A 36 -7.64 -0.20 -7.89
N CYS A 37 -8.46 0.65 -8.50
CA CYS A 37 -9.01 1.82 -7.84
C CYS A 37 -9.88 1.38 -6.65
N SER A 38 -9.58 1.86 -5.45
CA SER A 38 -10.36 1.56 -4.24
C SER A 38 -11.80 2.11 -4.29
N ILE A 39 -12.08 3.05 -5.21
CA ILE A 39 -13.42 3.65 -5.39
C ILE A 39 -14.26 2.86 -6.40
N CYS A 40 -13.73 2.58 -7.59
CA CYS A 40 -14.53 1.99 -8.69
C CYS A 40 -14.07 0.60 -9.16
N GLY A 41 -12.96 0.08 -8.65
CA GLY A 41 -12.43 -1.24 -8.99
C GLY A 41 -11.76 -1.36 -10.37
N ALA A 42 -11.68 -0.26 -11.14
CA ALA A 42 -10.97 -0.22 -12.41
C ALA A 42 -9.48 -0.54 -12.23
N LYS A 43 -8.88 -1.25 -13.21
CA LYS A 43 -7.44 -1.53 -13.20
C LYS A 43 -6.66 -0.22 -13.24
N LEU A 44 -5.75 -0.07 -12.30
CA LEU A 44 -4.77 1.00 -12.30
C LEU A 44 -3.63 0.55 -13.23
N GLY A 45 -3.31 1.36 -14.24
CA GLY A 45 -2.12 1.11 -15.06
C GLY A 45 -0.83 1.24 -14.25
N GLU A 46 0.31 0.90 -14.84
CA GLU A 46 1.64 0.91 -14.17
C GLU A 46 1.96 2.25 -13.47
N ALA A 47 1.46 3.36 -13.99
CA ALA A 47 1.67 4.71 -13.45
C ALA A 47 0.73 5.11 -12.29
N ALA A 48 -0.29 4.30 -11.98
CA ALA A 48 -1.33 4.65 -11.02
C ALA A 48 -1.17 3.97 -9.64
N GLY A 49 -0.02 3.30 -9.42
CA GLY A 49 0.41 2.80 -8.13
C GLY A 49 1.01 3.90 -7.25
N GLY A 50 0.17 4.65 -6.53
CA GLY A 50 0.52 5.36 -5.29
C GLY A 50 1.48 6.55 -5.35
N GLY A 51 2.17 6.79 -6.46
CA GLY A 51 3.02 7.96 -6.66
C GLY A 51 2.21 9.14 -7.18
N ASN A 52 2.10 10.21 -6.39
CA ASN A 52 1.67 11.48 -6.97
C ASN A 52 2.73 11.90 -8.01
N ALA A 53 2.38 11.87 -9.30
CA ALA A 53 3.28 12.24 -10.39
C ALA A 53 3.82 13.68 -10.27
N SER A 54 3.09 14.54 -9.56
CA SER A 54 3.51 15.91 -9.24
C SER A 54 4.34 16.02 -7.95
N PHE A 55 4.66 14.90 -7.29
CA PHE A 55 5.45 14.89 -6.07
C PHE A 55 6.94 15.08 -6.40
N ASP A 56 7.45 16.26 -6.06
CA ASP A 56 8.86 16.60 -6.15
C ASP A 56 9.59 16.16 -4.87
N MET A 57 10.22 14.98 -4.93
CA MET A 57 11.02 14.44 -3.82
C MET A 57 12.16 15.38 -3.41
N ALA A 58 12.81 16.05 -4.38
CA ALA A 58 13.92 16.95 -4.09
C ALA A 58 13.44 18.18 -3.31
N ARG A 59 12.30 18.77 -3.70
CA ARG A 59 11.67 19.86 -2.97
C ARG A 59 11.23 19.43 -1.56
N PHE A 60 10.65 18.24 -1.40
CA PHE A 60 10.28 17.73 -0.07
C PHE A 60 11.49 17.65 0.87
N ILE A 61 12.62 17.11 0.40
CA ILE A 61 13.86 17.02 1.19
C ILE A 61 14.39 18.41 1.57
N ARG A 62 14.42 19.37 0.62
CA ARG A 62 14.83 20.76 0.93
C ARG A 62 14.02 21.37 2.06
N MET A 63 12.69 21.21 2.00
CA MET A 63 11.78 21.76 3.01
C MET A 63 11.95 21.06 4.36
N LYS A 64 12.15 19.73 4.37
CA LYS A 64 12.43 18.96 5.60
C LYS A 64 13.70 19.43 6.32
N GLU A 65 14.70 19.88 5.57
CA GLU A 65 15.97 20.41 6.07
C GLU A 65 15.92 21.93 6.37
N GLY A 66 14.75 22.56 6.29
CA GLY A 66 14.57 23.98 6.60
C GLY A 66 15.06 24.96 5.53
N ARG A 67 15.36 24.48 4.32
CA ARG A 67 15.74 25.33 3.19
C ARG A 67 14.49 25.91 2.52
N LYS A 68 14.59 27.16 2.08
CA LYS A 68 13.52 27.82 1.31
C LYS A 68 13.26 27.05 0.00
N PRO A 69 12.00 27.03 -0.49
CA PRO A 69 11.63 26.35 -1.73
C PRO A 69 12.42 26.86 -2.93
#